data_AF-A0A955G7C9-F1
#
_entry.id   AF-A0A955G7C9-F1
#
_cell.length_a   1.000
_cell.length_b   1.000
_cell.length_c   1.000
_cell.angle_alpha   90.00
_cell.angle_beta   90.00
_cell.angle_gamma   90.00
#
_symmetry.space_group_name_H-M   'P 1'
#
loop_
_entity.id
_entity.type
_entity.pdbx_description
1 polymer ?
#
loop_
_entity_poly.entity_id
_entity_poly.type
_entity_poly.pdbx_seq_one_letter_code
_entity_poly.pdbx_strand_id
1 'polypeptide(L)'
;SEYHDIHLPKNSGSGVYVGLVSALGGFAIVWHMWWLAALSLVIIIVVVVAKTFDDDSEYKVSAAELFEYDKKRFIKNEKAVV
;
A
#
# COMPACT_ATOMS: atom_id res chain seq x y z
N SER A 1 -16.08 21.82 16.37
CA SER A 1 -16.01 21.13 15.06
C SER A 1 -16.42 19.70 15.29
N GLU A 2 -17.47 19.23 14.62
CA GLU A 2 -17.84 17.81 14.70
C GLU A 2 -16.76 16.96 14.01
N TYR A 3 -16.41 15.83 14.61
CA TYR A 3 -15.51 14.85 14.00
C TYR A 3 -16.33 13.94 13.08
N HIS A 4 -15.83 13.75 11.86
CA HIS A 4 -16.43 12.87 10.85
C HIS A 4 -15.55 11.64 10.67
N ASP A 5 -16.15 10.51 10.31
CA ASP A 5 -15.41 9.31 9.97
C ASP A 5 -14.57 9.54 8.71
N ILE A 6 -13.30 9.14 8.77
CA ILE A 6 -12.35 9.30 7.65
C ILE A 6 -12.04 7.91 7.10
N HIS A 7 -12.29 7.74 5.81
CA HIS A 7 -11.86 6.57 5.06
C HIS A 7 -10.41 6.77 4.60
N LEU A 8 -9.52 5.87 5.02
CA LEU A 8 -8.11 5.91 4.62
C LEU A 8 -7.77 4.70 3.76
N PRO A 9 -7.00 4.88 2.66
CA PRO A 9 -6.51 3.77 1.87
C PRO A 9 -5.50 2.95 2.69
N LYS A 10 -5.64 1.63 2.68
CA LYS A 10 -4.71 0.71 3.31
C LYS A 10 -3.40 0.66 2.52
N ASN A 11 -2.30 0.36 3.21
CA ASN A 11 -1.04 0.10 2.53
C ASN A 11 -1.18 -1.15 1.65
N SER A 12 -0.53 -1.15 0.48
CA SER A 12 -0.53 -2.32 -0.41
C SER A 12 0.89 -2.61 -0.88
N GLY A 13 1.38 -3.82 -0.58
CA GLY A 13 2.70 -4.30 -0.98
C GLY A 13 2.82 -4.66 -2.47
N SER A 14 1.75 -4.53 -3.24
CA SER A 14 1.70 -4.96 -4.66
C SER A 14 2.79 -4.33 -5.52
N GLY A 15 3.15 -3.06 -5.27
CA GLY A 15 4.19 -2.37 -6.02
C GLY A 15 5.57 -3.04 -5.88
N VAL A 16 5.87 -3.59 -4.70
CA VAL A 16 7.14 -4.29 -4.44
C VAL A 16 7.22 -5.59 -5.25
N TYR A 17 6.12 -6.36 -5.29
CA TYR A 17 6.06 -7.58 -6.08
C TYR A 17 6.20 -7.30 -7.57
N VAL A 18 5.49 -6.31 -8.10
CA VAL A 18 5.60 -5.92 -9.51
C VAL A 18 7.01 -5.46 -9.85
N GLY A 19 7.64 -4.66 -8.98
CA GLY A 19 9.01 -4.19 -9.15
C GLY A 19 10.03 -5.33 -9.22
N LEU A 20 9.98 -6.28 -8.27
CA LEU A 20 10.86 -7.45 -8.25
C LEU A 20 10.72 -8.31 -9.51
N VAL A 21 9.47 -8.60 -9.90
CA VAL A 21 9.21 -9.43 -11.08
C VAL A 21 9.62 -8.71 -12.37
N SER A 22 9.42 -7.40 -12.46
CA SER A 22 9.86 -6.59 -13.60
C SER A 22 11.38 -6.57 -13.71
N ALA A 23 12.11 -6.47 -12.59
CA ALA A 23 13.56 -6.55 -12.57
C ALA A 23 14.07 -7.92 -13.05
N LEU A 24 13.47 -9.01 -12.56
CA LEU A 24 13.78 -10.37 -12.99
C LEU A 24 13.45 -10.60 -14.47
N GLY A 25 12.33 -10.07 -14.95
CA GLY A 25 11.93 -10.12 -16.36
C GLY A 25 12.88 -9.35 -17.28
N GLY A 26 13.29 -8.15 -16.87
CA GLY A 26 14.30 -7.36 -17.60
C GLY A 26 15.64 -8.08 -17.68
N PHE A 27 16.09 -8.66 -16.57
CA PHE A 27 17.29 -9.50 -16.55
C PHE A 27 17.16 -10.72 -17.48
N ALA A 28 16.01 -11.40 -17.46
CA ALA A 28 15.76 -12.55 -18.33
C ALA A 28 15.87 -12.23 -19.81
N ILE A 29 15.36 -11.06 -20.24
CA ILE A 29 15.43 -10.62 -21.64
C ILE A 29 16.88 -10.37 -22.05
N VAL A 30 17.68 -9.71 -21.20
CA VAL A 30 19.10 -9.40 -21.48
C VAL A 30 19.94 -10.66 -21.67
N TRP A 31 19.72 -11.69 -20.84
CA TRP A 31 20.44 -12.97 -20.93
C TRP A 31 19.79 -14.00 -21.87
N HIS A 32 18.80 -13.60 -22.68
CA HIS A 32 18.05 -14.50 -23.58
C HIS A 32 17.41 -15.72 -22.88
N MET A 33 17.04 -15.57 -21.61
CA MET A 33 16.36 -16.59 -20.81
C MET A 33 14.86 -16.57 -21.08
N TRP A 34 14.45 -17.05 -22.25
CA TRP A 34 13.06 -16.95 -22.73
C TRP A 34 12.01 -17.56 -21.79
N TRP A 35 12.34 -18.66 -21.10
CA TRP A 35 11.43 -19.28 -20.13
C TRP A 35 11.16 -18.37 -18.93
N LEU A 36 12.18 -17.64 -18.47
CA LEU A 36 12.11 -16.75 -17.31
C LEU A 36 11.43 -15.44 -17.71
N ALA A 37 11.64 -14.98 -18.94
CA ALA A 37 10.89 -13.85 -19.53
C ALA A 37 9.39 -14.16 -19.62
N ALA A 38 9.02 -15.32 -20.19
CA ALA A 38 7.61 -15.74 -20.27
C ALA A 38 6.99 -15.89 -18.87
N LEU A 39 7.71 -16.49 -17.92
CA LEU A 39 7.25 -16.62 -16.54
C LEU A 39 7.03 -15.26 -15.87
N SER A 40 7.96 -14.31 -16.03
CA SER A 40 7.84 -12.97 -15.46
C SER A 40 6.62 -12.22 -16.00
N LEU A 41 6.32 -12.37 -17.30
CA LEU A 41 5.16 -11.76 -17.93
C LEU A 41 3.86 -12.32 -17.34
N VAL A 42 3.76 -13.64 -17.19
CA VAL A 42 2.60 -14.31 -16.58
C VAL A 42 2.39 -13.85 -15.14
N ILE A 43 3.47 -13.75 -14.36
CA ILE A 43 3.38 -13.29 -12.97
C ILE A 43 2.87 -11.84 -12.90
N ILE A 44 3.36 -10.94 -13.75
CA ILE A 44 2.88 -9.54 -13.78
C ILE A 44 1.37 -9.51 -14.05
N ILE A 45 0.90 -10.28 -15.04
CA ILE A 45 -0.53 -10.36 -15.36
C ILE A 45 -1.32 -10.87 -14.15
N VAL A 46 -0.87 -11.95 -13.50
CA VAL A 46 -1.54 -12.51 -12.32
C VAL A 46 -1.61 -11.48 -11.18
N VAL A 47 -0.52 -10.74 -10.91
CA VAL A 47 -0.50 -9.72 -9.85
C VAL A 47 -1.45 -8.57 -10.17
N VAL A 48 -1.50 -8.13 -11.42
CA VAL A 48 -2.44 -7.07 -11.86
C VAL A 48 -3.87 -7.54 -11.69
N VAL A 49 -4.20 -8.74 -12.16
CA VAL A 49 -5.54 -9.32 -12.04
C VAL A 49 -5.94 -9.47 -10.58
N ALA A 50 -5.08 -10.06 -9.75
CA ALA A 50 -5.32 -10.22 -8.33
C ALA A 50 -5.56 -8.88 -7.62
N LYS A 51 -4.81 -7.84 -8.01
CA LYS A 51 -5.00 -6.50 -7.45
C LYS A 51 -6.27 -5.82 -7.91
N THR A 52 -6.73 -6.08 -9.13
CA THR A 52 -8.03 -5.57 -9.61
C THR A 52 -9.20 -6.15 -8.82
N PHE A 53 -9.08 -7.38 -8.30
CA PHE A 53 -10.11 -8.01 -7.47
C PHE A 53 -10.01 -7.66 -5.97
N ASP A 54 -9.03 -6.87 -5.55
CA ASP A 54 -8.83 -6.49 -4.15
C ASP A 54 -9.69 -5.27 -3.78
N ASP A 55 -10.94 -5.52 -3.39
CA ASP A 55 -11.93 -4.50 -2.98
C ASP A 55 -11.74 -3.98 -1.54
N ASP A 56 -10.87 -4.58 -0.73
CA ASP A 56 -10.67 -4.21 0.69
C ASP A 56 -9.58 -3.14 0.89
N SER A 57 -9.51 -2.17 -0.03
CA SER A 57 -8.50 -1.11 -0.09
C SER A 57 -8.65 -0.03 0.98
N GLU A 58 -9.73 -0.01 1.75
CA GLU A 58 -10.06 1.10 2.65
C GLU A 58 -10.32 0.62 4.07
N TYR A 59 -9.82 1.36 5.07
CA TYR A 59 -10.17 1.19 6.47
C TYR A 59 -10.85 2.45 6.99
N LYS A 60 -11.88 2.29 7.83
CA LYS A 60 -12.58 3.41 8.47
C LYS A 60 -11.89 3.78 9.77
N VAL A 61 -11.41 5.01 9.88
CA VAL A 61 -11.01 5.59 11.17
C VAL A 61 -12.21 6.32 11.76
N SER A 62 -12.65 5.88 12.93
CA SER A 62 -13.82 6.46 13.61
C SER A 62 -13.53 7.86 14.15
N ALA A 63 -14.56 8.72 14.11
CA ALA A 63 -14.52 10.07 14.69
C ALA A 63 -14.07 10.09 16.18
N ALA A 64 -14.44 9.06 16.94
CA ALA A 64 -14.08 8.93 18.35
C ALA A 64 -12.57 8.67 18.56
N GLU A 65 -11.94 7.85 17.72
CA GLU A 65 -10.49 7.63 17.76
C GLU A 65 -9.71 8.90 17.40
N LEU A 66 -10.17 9.64 16.38
CA LEU A 66 -9.53 10.89 15.95
C LEU A 66 -9.52 11.94 17.07
N PHE A 67 -10.62 12.07 17.83
CA PHE A 67 -10.69 12.98 18.97
C PHE A 67 -9.69 12.63 20.08
N GLU A 68 -9.56 11.35 20.42
CA GLU A 68 -8.59 10.89 21.42
C GLU A 68 -7.13 11.08 20.95
N TYR A 69 -6.85 10.87 19.66
CA TYR A 69 -5.53 11.13 19.08
C TYR A 69 -5.17 12.62 19.11
N ASP A 70 -6.09 13.51 18.74
CA ASP A 70 -5.85 14.96 18.78
C ASP A 70 -5.68 15.46 20.21
N LYS A 71 -6.52 15.00 21.16
CA LYS A 71 -6.39 15.36 22.58
C LYS A 71 -5.02 15.00 23.14
N LYS A 72 -4.50 13.81 22.83
CA LYS A 72 -3.13 13.39 23.22
C LYS A 72 -2.06 14.26 22.56
N ARG A 73 -2.25 14.65 21.30
CA ARG A 73 -1.33 15.55 20.57
C ARG A 73 -1.28 16.94 21.19
N PHE A 74 -2.42 17.50 21.59
CA PHE A 74 -2.49 18.81 22.27
C PHE A 74 -1.76 18.80 23.62
N ILE A 75 -2.02 17.80 24.46
CA ILE A 75 -1.36 17.68 25.78
C ILE A 75 0.16 17.52 25.63
N LYS A 76 0.61 16.76 24.62
CA LYS A 76 2.04 16.58 24.35
C LYS A 76 2.69 17.89 23.90
N ASN A 77 2.04 18.66 23.03
CA ASN A 77 2.56 19.95 22.57
C ASN A 77 2.61 20.98 23.69
N GLU A 78 1.60 21.03 24.56
CA GLU A 78 1.59 21.93 25.72
C GLU A 78 2.81 21.66 26.61
N LYS A 79 3.05 20.38 26.95
CA LYS A 79 4.22 19.95 27.75
C LYS A 79 5.58 20.18 27.09
N ALA A 80 5.64 20.42 25.79
CA ALA A 80 6.88 20.67 25.07
C ALA A 80 7.20 22.16 24.94
N VAL A 81 6.23 23.04 25.23
CA VAL A 81 6.37 24.50 25.17
C VAL A 81 6.61 25.11 26.56
N VAL A 82 6.25 24.39 27.63
CA VAL A 82 6.67 24.69 29.03
C VAL A 82 7.98 24.00 29.37
#